data_AF-A0A7S0KWD6-F1
#
_entry.id   AF-A0A7S0KWD6-F1
#
_cell.length_a   1.000
_cell.length_b   1.000
_cell.length_c   1.000
_cell.angle_alpha   90.00
_cell.angle_beta   90.00
_cell.angle_gamma   90.00
#
_symmetry.space_group_name_H-M   'P 1'
#
loop_
_entity.id
_entity.type
_entity.pdbx_description
1 polymer ?
#
loop_
_entity_poly.entity_id
_entity_poly.type
_entity_poly.pdbx_seq_one_letter_code
_entity_poly.pdbx_strand_id
1 'polypeptide(L)'
;RVTHEGGTSECTRSRRGAAERSSTMTMYVRVKRARTTMFLHVEPTETVLELKAKIQLATDGDDCPGGYPPSRQRLLVGPGWHSALEDARQLQELKVENDMCIALVLLNKVDPPEGSPEGTEPTEEWEEVRIEEPGASEPAA
;
A
#
# COMPACT_ATOMS: atom_id res chain seq x y z
N ARG A 1 -9.57 -30.94 -55.53
CA ARG A 1 -10.81 -31.31 -54.79
C ARG A 1 -10.60 -30.91 -53.35
N VAL A 2 -11.32 -29.89 -52.91
CA VAL A 2 -11.37 -29.44 -51.52
C VAL A 2 -12.23 -30.42 -50.74
N THR A 3 -11.77 -30.81 -49.55
CA THR A 3 -12.63 -31.27 -48.46
C THR A 3 -12.20 -30.53 -47.19
N HIS A 4 -13.10 -29.66 -46.74
CA HIS A 4 -13.14 -29.08 -45.40
C HIS A 4 -13.57 -30.16 -44.41
N GLU A 5 -12.93 -30.19 -43.24
CA GLU A 5 -13.46 -30.63 -41.93
C GLU A 5 -12.73 -29.70 -40.93
N GLY A 6 -13.33 -28.77 -40.19
CA GLY A 6 -14.64 -28.84 -39.55
C GLY A 6 -14.51 -29.38 -38.12
N GLY A 7 -13.72 -28.72 -37.26
CA GLY A 7 -13.55 -29.10 -35.84
C GLY A 7 -13.79 -27.89 -34.95
N THR A 8 -15.05 -27.69 -34.57
CA THR A 8 -15.53 -26.62 -33.69
C THR A 8 -15.20 -26.89 -32.23
N SER A 9 -14.70 -25.85 -31.55
CA SER A 9 -15.22 -25.36 -30.27
C SER A 9 -15.37 -26.34 -29.10
N GLU A 10 -14.59 -26.11 -28.05
CA GLU A 10 -15.13 -25.84 -26.71
C GLU A 10 -14.10 -25.08 -25.86
N CYS A 11 -14.24 -23.75 -25.84
CA CYS A 11 -13.62 -22.90 -24.84
C CYS A 11 -14.17 -23.29 -23.46
N THR A 12 -13.40 -24.02 -22.66
CA THR A 12 -13.63 -24.09 -21.22
C THR A 12 -13.20 -22.75 -20.61
N ARG A 13 -14.11 -21.78 -20.73
CA ARG A 13 -14.09 -20.50 -20.03
C ARG A 13 -14.30 -20.80 -18.54
N SER A 14 -13.26 -21.33 -17.91
CA SER A 14 -13.22 -21.68 -16.50
C SER A 14 -13.20 -20.40 -15.67
N ARG A 15 -14.33 -20.18 -14.98
CA ARG A 15 -14.54 -19.25 -13.86
C ARG A 15 -14.22 -17.79 -14.18
N ARG A 16 -15.22 -17.12 -14.77
CA ARG A 16 -15.50 -15.71 -14.44
C ARG A 16 -15.88 -15.65 -12.95
N GLY A 17 -14.88 -15.53 -12.09
CA GLY A 17 -15.08 -15.02 -10.74
C GLY A 17 -15.44 -13.54 -10.83
N ALA A 18 -16.62 -13.20 -10.33
CA ALA A 18 -17.05 -11.89 -9.88
C ALA A 18 -16.31 -10.67 -10.47
N ALA A 19 -16.76 -10.20 -11.62
CA ALA A 19 -16.68 -8.78 -11.94
C ALA A 19 -18.12 -8.27 -11.98
N GLU A 20 -18.78 -8.30 -10.81
CA GLU A 20 -19.96 -7.48 -10.60
C GLU A 20 -19.55 -6.06 -10.90
N ARG A 21 -20.17 -5.49 -11.94
CA ARG A 21 -20.04 -4.08 -12.30
C ARG A 21 -20.73 -3.28 -11.19
N SER A 22 -20.05 -3.12 -10.06
CA SER A 22 -20.45 -2.16 -9.05
C SER A 22 -20.17 -0.77 -9.59
N SER A 23 -21.17 0.11 -9.58
CA SER A 23 -21.01 1.52 -9.91
C SER A 23 -19.82 2.06 -9.12
N THR A 24 -18.72 2.35 -9.82
CA THR A 24 -17.39 2.56 -9.25
C THR A 24 -17.35 3.83 -8.43
N MET A 25 -17.58 3.73 -7.12
CA MET A 25 -17.33 4.82 -6.19
C MET A 25 -15.84 4.83 -5.89
N THR A 26 -15.05 5.30 -6.85
CA THR A 26 -13.59 5.43 -6.70
C THR A 26 -13.30 6.54 -5.70
N MET A 27 -12.38 6.27 -4.78
CA MET A 27 -11.92 7.24 -3.79
C MET A 27 -10.41 7.47 -3.92
N TYR A 28 -9.98 8.60 -3.39
CA TYR A 28 -8.59 9.00 -3.36
C TYR A 28 -8.09 8.90 -1.93
N VAL A 29 -6.92 8.30 -1.73
CA VAL A 29 -6.27 8.29 -0.42
C VAL A 29 -4.91 8.97 -0.54
N ARG A 30 -4.54 9.71 0.51
CA ARG A 30 -3.25 10.39 0.61
C ARG A 30 -2.34 9.58 1.50
N VAL A 31 -1.38 8.91 0.89
CA VAL A 31 -0.37 8.15 1.60
C VAL A 31 0.82 9.07 1.87
N LYS A 32 1.00 9.49 3.12
CA LYS A 32 2.11 10.34 3.55
C LYS A 32 3.21 9.47 4.13
N ARG A 33 4.44 9.64 3.65
CA ARG A 33 5.66 9.03 4.17
C ARG A 33 6.67 10.14 4.43
N ALA A 34 7.00 10.42 5.69
CA ALA A 34 7.85 11.53 6.09
C ALA A 34 7.44 12.85 5.38
N ARG A 35 8.23 13.30 4.38
CA ARG A 35 7.99 14.52 3.59
C ARG A 35 7.30 14.29 2.24
N THR A 36 7.11 13.03 1.84
CA THR A 36 6.53 12.66 0.54
C THR A 36 5.05 12.34 0.70
N THR A 37 4.21 12.85 -0.19
CA THR A 37 2.78 12.52 -0.23
C THR A 37 2.44 11.89 -1.58
N MET A 38 1.92 10.67 -1.54
CA MET A 38 1.47 9.91 -2.70
C MET A 38 -0.06 9.92 -2.77
N PHE A 39 -0.61 10.19 -3.94
CA PHE A 39 -2.05 10.15 -4.18
C PHE A 39 -2.39 8.85 -4.92
N LEU A 40 -3.16 7.98 -4.28
CA LEU A 40 -3.52 6.68 -4.84
C LEU A 40 -5.04 6.58 -5.02
N HIS A 41 -5.45 6.01 -6.15
CA HIS A 41 -6.85 5.70 -6.42
C HIS A 41 -7.16 4.29 -5.91
N VAL A 42 -8.17 4.19 -5.06
CA VAL A 42 -8.65 2.94 -4.50
C VAL A 42 -10.17 2.90 -4.44
N GLU A 43 -10.73 1.71 -4.35
CA GLU A 43 -12.15 1.51 -4.11
C GLU A 43 -12.42 1.20 -2.63
N PRO A 44 -13.53 1.67 -2.03
CA PRO A 44 -13.89 1.36 -0.65
C PRO A 44 -14.07 -0.14 -0.39
N THR A 45 -14.32 -0.92 -1.45
CA THR A 45 -14.41 -2.39 -1.45
C THR A 45 -13.05 -3.10 -1.52
N GLU A 46 -11.98 -2.39 -1.90
CA GLU A 46 -10.63 -2.94 -1.86
C GLU A 46 -10.18 -3.16 -0.41
N THR A 47 -9.27 -4.11 -0.23
CA THR A 47 -8.64 -4.38 1.07
C THR A 47 -7.40 -3.52 1.26
N VAL A 48 -6.99 -3.39 2.52
CA VAL A 48 -5.73 -2.73 2.88
C VAL A 48 -4.54 -3.41 2.23
N LEU A 49 -4.59 -4.73 2.04
CA LEU A 49 -3.55 -5.48 1.33
C LEU A 49 -3.35 -4.97 -0.11
N GLU A 50 -4.45 -4.75 -0.85
CA GLU A 50 -4.39 -4.22 -2.21
C GLU A 50 -3.80 -2.80 -2.23
N LEU A 51 -4.18 -1.94 -1.27
CA LEU A 51 -3.58 -0.61 -1.13
C LEU A 51 -2.08 -0.68 -0.87
N LYS A 52 -1.61 -1.58 0.00
CA LYS A 52 -0.17 -1.80 0.24
C LYS A 52 0.56 -2.29 -1.01
N ALA A 53 -0.07 -3.15 -1.81
CA ALA A 53 0.50 -3.59 -3.08
C ALA A 53 0.65 -2.43 -4.08
N LYS A 54 -0.33 -1.51 -4.14
CA LYS A 54 -0.21 -0.29 -4.95
C LYS A 54 0.90 0.63 -4.45
N ILE A 55 1.06 0.76 -3.14
CA ILE A 55 2.15 1.53 -2.52
C ILE A 55 3.51 0.89 -2.80
N GLN A 56 3.62 -0.45 -2.78
CA GLN A 56 4.84 -1.17 -3.15
C GLN A 56 5.29 -0.76 -4.54
N LEU A 57 4.36 -0.77 -5.49
CA LEU A 57 4.63 -0.38 -6.86
C LEU A 57 5.02 1.09 -6.97
N ALA A 58 4.41 1.98 -6.18
CA ALA A 58 4.75 3.41 -6.16
C ALA A 58 6.10 3.71 -5.47
N THR A 59 6.59 2.81 -4.62
CA THR A 59 7.86 2.93 -3.89
C THR A 59 9.00 2.13 -4.55
N ASP A 60 8.68 1.33 -5.57
CA ASP A 60 9.68 0.69 -6.43
C ASP A 60 10.54 1.77 -7.08
N GLY A 61 11.81 1.85 -6.68
CA GLY A 61 12.73 2.92 -7.04
C GLY A 61 14.18 2.48 -6.91
N ASP A 62 15.09 3.34 -7.34
CA ASP A 62 16.52 3.04 -7.50
C ASP A 62 17.21 2.56 -6.21
N ASP A 63 16.75 3.06 -5.06
CA ASP A 63 17.28 2.73 -3.72
C ASP A 63 16.83 1.34 -3.21
N CYS A 64 15.72 0.81 -3.74
CA CYS A 64 15.17 -0.48 -3.33
C CYS A 64 14.62 -1.24 -4.55
N PRO A 65 15.50 -1.86 -5.37
CA PRO A 65 15.09 -2.60 -6.56
C PRO A 65 14.19 -3.78 -6.16
N GLY A 66 12.92 -3.75 -6.59
CA GLY A 66 11.89 -4.72 -6.18
C GLY A 66 10.90 -4.20 -5.13
N GLY A 67 11.09 -2.96 -4.66
CA GLY A 67 10.22 -2.27 -3.71
C GLY A 67 10.15 -2.92 -2.33
N TYR A 68 9.33 -2.35 -1.45
CA TYR A 68 9.06 -2.90 -0.12
C TYR A 68 7.86 -3.83 -0.18
N PRO A 69 7.97 -5.12 0.21
CA PRO A 69 6.82 -6.03 0.22
C PRO A 69 5.74 -5.55 1.21
N PRO A 70 4.46 -5.89 1.02
CA PRO A 70 3.36 -5.44 1.90
C PRO A 70 3.54 -5.86 3.37
N SER A 71 4.34 -6.89 3.64
CA SER A 71 4.74 -7.31 4.99
C SER A 71 5.67 -6.33 5.69
N ARG A 72 6.50 -5.60 4.92
CA ARG A 72 7.40 -4.54 5.40
C ARG A 72 6.76 -3.15 5.30
N GLN A 73 5.46 -3.09 5.04
CA GLN A 73 4.69 -1.85 4.98
C GLN A 73 3.64 -1.84 6.09
N ARG A 74 3.62 -0.76 6.86
CA ARG A 74 2.63 -0.52 7.90
C ARG A 74 1.86 0.75 7.57
N LEU A 75 0.55 0.59 7.41
CA LEU A 75 -0.36 1.71 7.17
C LEU A 75 -1.02 2.07 8.49
N LEU A 76 -0.95 3.35 8.86
CA LEU A 76 -1.52 3.85 10.10
C LEU A 76 -2.50 4.97 9.78
N VAL A 77 -3.61 5.01 10.51
CA VAL A 77 -4.69 5.99 10.38
C VAL A 77 -5.07 6.55 11.74
N GLY A 78 -5.93 7.57 11.72
CA GLY A 78 -6.41 8.25 12.92
C GLY A 78 -5.49 9.40 13.36
N PRO A 79 -5.93 10.16 14.37
CA PRO A 79 -5.14 11.27 14.92
C PRO A 79 -3.82 10.73 15.50
N GLY A 80 -2.68 11.29 15.12
CA GLY A 80 -1.38 10.83 15.62
C GLY A 80 -0.93 9.43 15.12
N TRP A 81 -1.56 8.86 14.09
CA TRP A 81 -1.11 7.63 13.40
C TRP A 81 -0.84 6.44 14.31
N HIS A 82 -1.62 6.30 15.38
CA HIS A 82 -1.47 5.19 16.34
C HIS A 82 -2.25 3.93 15.94
N SER A 83 -3.17 4.03 14.97
CA SER A 83 -4.06 2.93 14.61
C SER A 83 -3.59 2.25 13.33
N ALA A 84 -2.98 1.07 13.44
CA ALA A 84 -2.57 0.28 12.29
C ALA A 84 -3.79 -0.34 11.58
N LEU A 85 -3.77 -0.29 10.25
CA LEU A 85 -4.77 -0.94 9.41
C LEU A 85 -4.47 -2.44 9.28
N GLU A 86 -5.51 -3.26 9.44
CA GLU A 86 -5.45 -4.71 9.24
C GLU A 86 -5.58 -5.05 7.74
N ASP A 87 -4.67 -5.87 7.20
CA ASP A 87 -4.69 -6.28 5.78
C ASP A 87 -5.93 -7.09 5.37
N ALA A 88 -6.52 -7.81 6.32
CA ALA A 88 -7.73 -8.62 6.12
C ALA A 88 -9.04 -7.80 6.09
N ARG A 89 -8.99 -6.48 6.36
CA ARG A 89 -10.15 -5.59 6.40
C ARG A 89 -10.26 -4.76 5.12
N GLN A 90 -11.49 -4.42 4.73
CA GLN A 90 -11.77 -3.50 3.62
C GLN A 90 -11.57 -2.05 4.06
N LEU A 91 -11.22 -1.18 3.12
CA LEU A 91 -11.02 0.25 3.39
C LEU A 91 -12.28 0.91 3.99
N GLN A 92 -13.47 0.56 3.48
CA GLN A 92 -14.74 1.04 4.03
C GLN A 92 -14.98 0.63 5.48
N GLU A 93 -14.59 -0.60 5.87
CA GLU A 93 -14.79 -1.09 7.24
C GLU A 93 -13.91 -0.36 8.24
N LEU A 94 -12.74 0.09 7.78
CA LEU A 94 -11.77 0.85 8.56
C LEU A 94 -12.12 2.34 8.60
N LYS A 95 -13.30 2.73 8.08
CA LYS A 95 -13.76 4.12 7.95
C LYS A 95 -12.78 4.96 7.13
N VAL A 96 -12.15 4.36 6.13
CA VAL A 96 -11.33 5.10 5.17
C VAL A 96 -12.24 5.85 4.22
N GLU A 97 -12.17 7.17 4.26
CA GLU A 97 -12.95 8.07 3.41
C GLU A 97 -12.13 8.63 2.25
N ASN A 98 -12.82 9.31 1.33
CA ASN A 98 -12.18 10.07 0.28
C ASN A 98 -11.29 11.16 0.88
N ASP A 99 -10.10 11.34 0.30
CA ASP A 99 -9.06 12.26 0.73
C ASP A 99 -8.47 11.95 2.12
N MET A 100 -8.73 10.77 2.69
CA MET A 100 -8.17 10.40 3.99
C MET A 100 -6.63 10.34 3.95
N CYS A 101 -6.01 10.83 5.01
CA CYS A 101 -4.57 10.78 5.21
C CYS A 101 -4.16 9.47 5.89
N ILE A 102 -3.27 8.71 5.26
CA ILE A 102 -2.72 7.44 5.75
C ILE A 102 -1.21 7.62 5.90
N ALA A 103 -0.66 7.29 7.07
CA ALA A 103 0.78 7.20 7.23
C ALA A 103 1.29 5.88 6.67
N LEU A 104 2.33 5.97 5.84
CA LEU A 104 3.12 4.81 5.45
C LEU A 104 4.40 4.76 6.27
N VAL A 105 4.63 3.62 6.89
CA VAL A 105 5.86 3.27 7.58
C VAL A 105 6.47 2.05 6.91
N LEU A 106 7.74 2.16 6.52
CA LEU A 106 8.49 1.10 5.88
C LEU A 106 9.50 0.52 6.87
N LEU A 107 9.69 -0.80 6.84
CA LEU A 107 10.78 -1.44 7.56
C LEU A 107 12.08 -1.22 6.77
N ASN A 108 12.88 -0.23 7.19
CA ASN A 108 14.13 0.08 6.52
C ASN A 108 15.27 -0.79 7.06
N LYS A 109 16.23 -1.12 6.19
CA LYS A 109 17.49 -1.71 6.63
C LYS A 109 18.42 -0.57 6.97
N VAL A 110 18.77 -0.45 8.25
CA VAL A 110 19.77 0.51 8.70
C VAL A 110 21.12 -0.17 8.60
N ASP A 111 21.98 0.33 7.72
CA ASP A 111 23.38 -0.08 7.67
C ASP A 111 24.04 0.22 9.02
N PRO A 112 24.84 -0.73 9.55
CA PRO A 112 25.52 -0.52 10.83
C PRO A 112 26.44 0.70 10.74
N PRO A 113 26.58 1.49 11.82
CA PRO A 113 27.43 2.68 11.82
C PRO A 113 28.86 2.32 11.45
N GLU A 114 29.49 3.18 10.64
CA GLU A 114 30.88 3.06 10.19
C GLU A 114 31.80 2.94 11.42
N GLY A 115 32.33 1.75 11.68
CA GLY A 115 33.05 1.39 12.91
C GLY A 115 32.52 0.16 13.64
N SER A 116 31.39 -0.40 13.21
CA SER A 116 30.88 -1.69 13.72
C SER A 116 31.76 -2.86 13.28
N PRO A 117 31.91 -3.92 14.10
CA PRO A 117 32.71 -5.07 13.73
C PRO A 117 32.22 -5.70 12.42
N GLU A 118 33.17 -6.05 11.55
CA GLU A 118 32.96 -6.73 10.27
C GLU A 118 32.19 -8.04 10.52
N GLY A 119 30.89 -8.05 10.20
CA GLY A 119 29.96 -9.13 10.57
C GLY A 119 28.69 -8.67 11.29
N THR A 120 28.52 -7.38 11.55
CA THR A 120 27.26 -6.84 12.08
C THR A 120 26.18 -6.89 11.00
N GLU A 121 25.14 -7.70 11.23
CA GLU A 121 23.99 -7.78 10.33
C GLU A 121 23.25 -6.43 10.31
N PRO A 122 22.82 -5.95 9.13
CA PRO A 122 22.03 -4.72 9.04
C PRO A 122 20.73 -4.90 9.83
N THR A 123 20.48 -4.00 10.77
CA THR A 123 19.28 -4.06 11.61
C THR A 123 18.07 -3.56 10.83
N GLU A 124 17.00 -4.35 10.86
CA GLU A 124 15.71 -3.96 10.30
C GLU A 124 14.95 -3.14 11.35
N GLU A 125 14.71 -1.85 11.07
CA GLU A 125 13.98 -0.95 11.96
C GLU A 125 12.83 -0.29 11.22
N TRP A 126 11.69 -0.13 11.91
CA TRP A 126 10.54 0.57 11.33
C TRP A 126 10.84 2.07 11.23
N GLU A 127 10.61 2.64 10.06
CA GLU A 127 10.75 4.08 9.85
C GLU A 127 9.86 4.87 10.83
N GLU A 128 10.44 5.90 11.44
CA GLU A 128 9.71 6.77 12.35
C GLU A 128 8.64 7.58 11.59
N VAL A 129 7.40 7.58 12.09
CA VAL A 129 6.30 8.35 11.51
C VAL A 129 6.57 9.86 11.71
N ARG A 130 7.21 10.50 10.73
CA ARG A 130 7.42 11.96 10.72
C ARG A 130 6.45 12.66 9.78
N ILE A 131 5.16 12.62 10.10
CA ILE A 131 4.16 13.35 9.33
C ILE A 131 3.80 14.59 10.14
N GLU A 132 4.21 15.76 9.66
CA GLU A 132 3.82 17.01 10.29
C GLU A 132 2.31 17.23 10.05
N GLU A 133 1.52 17.29 11.13
CA GLU A 133 0.14 17.79 11.05
C GLU A 133 0.22 19.31 10.83
N PRO A 134 -0.35 19.86 9.74
CA PRO A 134 -0.29 21.29 9.46
C PRO A 134 -1.16 22.15 10.40
N GLY A 135 -1.38 21.73 11.65
CA GLY A 135 -2.34 22.37 12.55
C GLY A 135 -2.10 22.18 14.05
N ALA A 136 -1.04 21.49 14.48
CA ALA A 136 -0.61 21.53 15.87
C ALA A 136 0.12 22.86 16.14
N SER A 137 -0.59 23.97 16.03
CA SER A 137 -0.20 25.19 16.73
C SER A 137 -0.22 24.85 18.20
N GLU A 138 0.99 24.70 18.75
CA GLU A 138 1.28 24.67 20.17
C GLU A 138 0.34 25.66 20.89
N PRO A 139 -0.46 25.24 21.88
CA PRO A 139 -1.15 26.21 22.71
C PRO A 139 -0.05 26.98 23.44
N ALA A 140 0.25 28.18 22.96
CA ALA A 140 1.13 29.12 23.62
C ALA A 140 0.67 29.26 25.07
N ALA A 141 1.49 28.78 26.00
CA ALA A 141 1.32 28.93 27.43
C ALA A 141 2.31 29.99 27.95
#